data_AF-A0A267H5T8-F1
#
_entry.id   AF-A0A267H5T8-F1
#
_cell.length_a   1.000
_cell.length_b   1.000
_cell.length_c   1.000
_cell.angle_alpha   90.00
_cell.angle_beta   90.00
_cell.angle_gamma   90.00
#
_symmetry.space_group_name_H-M   'P 1'
#
loop_
_entity.id
_entity.type
_entity.pdbx_description
1 polymer ?
#
loop_
_entity_poly.entity_id
_entity_poly.type
_entity_poly.pdbx_seq_one_letter_code
_entity_poly.pdbx_strand_id
1 'polypeptide(L)'
;SNCTALHSQMTSSAGLDRVQAWRGQTELARRQETLRDLHRLDGSARGIEREFRQLLSGRRVGAVAGCAELAPLIELETELNTTRLQDRRQLQAGANKIRAAVESFKKEFSQPATDPDAVEPPSADFVSRAKQAVETIERLVLELKESQRSKYDELTNEERLLAQEVTALDKRIDAWKVEDAAASVKPKAVPSGAAAPATTRTDIADALPPEVAEFERYLTQTGGHTGGWEDVDHRAFLRARQRFEGASARSGSLVDEALSSLPTKTAQQVREHEQWYTEYNRLLRQKKSAIARWRQQKADAAAAAAVDAAEADAAIDSDEEAERRRAERLRQRAEAERRERASELGAWRAEKSAKEKREAEERRKKQAEAAARKAEAERQKQAELRRQADEFRARREAERAEAAEQEARREAEERARRRIQTEADAGRLADRNRQIVDERLARRQQQAEQEEERQRRLASLKAAVEVRAVRDPNRLMQPTAVCRERMAAAADDQRSAAAAGGRPVAGAASMPHRAVPSWRRGLS
;
A
#
# COMPACT_ATOMS: atom_id res chain seq x y z
N SER A 1 -5.00 -30.61 19.83
CA SER A 1 -6.21 -29.76 19.84
C SER A 1 -6.05 -28.38 19.19
N ASN A 2 -4.84 -27.95 18.76
CA ASN A 2 -4.65 -26.63 18.13
C ASN A 2 -4.67 -26.60 16.58
N CYS A 3 -4.66 -27.75 15.90
CA CYS A 3 -4.75 -27.78 14.42
C CYS A 3 -6.19 -27.71 13.90
N THR A 4 -7.16 -28.21 14.67
CA THR A 4 -8.60 -28.18 14.31
C THR A 4 -9.22 -26.79 14.48
N ALA A 5 -8.73 -25.99 15.43
CA ALA A 5 -9.19 -24.62 15.65
C ALA A 5 -8.76 -23.65 14.51
N LEU A 6 -7.57 -23.87 13.92
CA LEU A 6 -7.09 -23.07 12.78
C LEU A 6 -7.83 -23.42 11.48
N HIS A 7 -8.18 -24.69 11.25
CA HIS A 7 -8.99 -25.09 10.10
C HIS A 7 -10.43 -24.58 10.18
N SER A 8 -11.03 -24.55 11.37
CA SER A 8 -12.40 -24.05 11.57
C SER A 8 -12.51 -22.52 11.41
N GLN A 9 -11.44 -21.76 11.66
CA GLN A 9 -11.41 -20.31 11.41
C GLN A 9 -11.27 -19.96 9.92
N MET A 10 -10.71 -20.85 9.09
CA MET A 10 -10.64 -20.67 7.64
C MET A 10 -11.91 -21.10 6.89
N THR A 11 -12.76 -21.95 7.48
CA THR A 11 -14.03 -22.42 6.89
C THR A 11 -15.28 -21.69 7.38
N SER A 12 -15.14 -20.79 8.38
CA SER A 12 -16.19 -19.84 8.76
C SER A 12 -16.51 -18.90 7.59
N SER A 13 -17.78 -18.52 7.41
CA SER A 13 -18.21 -17.53 6.40
C SER A 13 -17.34 -16.26 6.46
N ALA A 14 -16.95 -15.81 7.65
CA ALA A 14 -16.07 -14.66 7.84
C ALA A 14 -14.62 -14.89 7.38
N GLY A 15 -14.14 -16.14 7.38
CA GLY A 15 -12.82 -16.52 6.86
C GLY A 15 -12.80 -16.57 5.32
N LEU A 16 -13.87 -17.10 4.72
CA LEU A 16 -14.10 -17.09 3.27
C LEU A 16 -14.26 -15.66 2.74
N ASP A 17 -15.02 -14.80 3.45
CA ASP A 17 -15.19 -13.40 3.10
C ASP A 17 -13.87 -12.61 3.14
N ARG A 18 -12.98 -12.92 4.09
CA ARG A 18 -11.63 -12.33 4.15
C ARG A 18 -10.74 -12.77 3.00
N VAL A 19 -10.80 -14.04 2.60
CA VAL A 19 -10.04 -14.57 1.45
C VAL A 19 -10.55 -13.99 0.14
N GLN A 20 -11.87 -13.83 -0.01
CA GLN A 20 -12.46 -13.16 -1.17
C GLN A 20 -12.12 -11.67 -1.21
N ALA A 21 -12.17 -10.98 -0.07
CA ALA A 21 -11.75 -9.58 0.04
C ALA A 21 -10.26 -9.38 -0.30
N TRP A 22 -9.40 -10.28 0.17
CA TRP A 22 -7.97 -10.26 -0.17
C TRP A 22 -7.71 -10.56 -1.64
N ARG A 23 -8.37 -11.58 -2.23
CA ARG A 23 -8.32 -11.84 -3.67
C ARG A 23 -8.79 -10.62 -4.48
N GLY A 24 -9.90 -10.00 -4.07
CA GLY A 24 -10.41 -8.76 -4.67
C GLY A 24 -9.42 -7.60 -4.58
N GLN A 25 -8.72 -7.44 -3.46
CA GLN A 25 -7.66 -6.43 -3.29
C GLN A 25 -6.45 -6.71 -4.19
N THR A 26 -6.01 -7.97 -4.31
CA THR A 26 -4.90 -8.34 -5.20
C THR A 26 -5.26 -8.17 -6.68
N GLU A 27 -6.49 -8.49 -7.08
CA GLU A 27 -6.97 -8.20 -8.42
C GLU A 27 -7.07 -6.70 -8.69
N LEU A 28 -7.55 -5.92 -7.73
CA LEU A 28 -7.60 -4.47 -7.86
C LEU A 28 -6.19 -3.88 -8.02
N ALA A 29 -5.22 -4.35 -7.24
CA ALA A 29 -3.82 -3.94 -7.35
C ALA A 29 -3.23 -4.27 -8.73
N ARG A 30 -3.46 -5.49 -9.24
CA ARG A 30 -3.04 -5.90 -10.59
C ARG A 30 -3.70 -5.04 -11.67
N ARG A 31 -4.99 -4.74 -11.55
CA ARG A 31 -5.71 -3.86 -12.49
C ARG A 31 -5.14 -2.43 -12.46
N GLN A 32 -4.77 -1.92 -11.30
CA GLN A 32 -4.14 -0.60 -11.19
C GLN A 32 -2.75 -0.59 -11.83
N GLU A 33 -1.97 -1.66 -11.66
CA GLU A 33 -0.67 -1.83 -12.28
C GLU A 33 -0.78 -1.87 -13.81
N THR A 34 -1.66 -2.71 -14.35
CA THR A 34 -1.88 -2.78 -15.81
C THR A 34 -2.33 -1.45 -16.39
N LEU A 35 -3.19 -0.69 -15.69
CA LEU A 35 -3.59 0.66 -16.12
C LEU A 35 -2.41 1.64 -16.14
N ARG A 36 -1.49 1.57 -15.17
CA ARG A 36 -0.27 2.40 -15.16
C ARG A 36 0.63 2.06 -16.33
N ASP A 37 0.77 0.77 -16.64
CA ASP A 37 1.59 0.33 -17.77
C ASP A 37 0.98 0.71 -19.11
N LEU A 38 -0.34 0.57 -19.28
CA LEU A 38 -1.04 1.07 -20.46
C LEU A 38 -0.85 2.58 -20.64
N HIS A 39 -0.94 3.37 -19.56
CA HIS A 39 -0.69 4.81 -19.63
C HIS A 39 0.77 5.14 -20.00
N ARG A 40 1.73 4.35 -19.51
CA ARG A 40 3.14 4.49 -19.87
C ARG A 40 3.38 4.19 -21.34
N LEU A 41 2.80 3.10 -21.84
CA LEU A 41 2.89 2.68 -23.24
C LEU A 41 2.22 3.69 -24.17
N ASP A 42 1.03 4.20 -23.83
CA ASP A 42 0.37 5.28 -24.57
C ASP A 42 1.24 6.56 -24.61
N GLY A 43 1.87 6.91 -23.49
CA GLY A 43 2.84 8.02 -23.44
C GLY A 43 4.04 7.81 -24.38
N SER A 44 4.57 6.59 -24.43
CA SER A 44 5.68 6.20 -25.30
C SER A 44 5.28 6.22 -26.78
N ALA A 45 4.13 5.63 -27.12
CA ALA A 45 3.58 5.61 -28.48
C ALA A 45 3.38 7.04 -29.02
N ARG A 46 2.76 7.92 -28.23
CA ARG A 46 2.62 9.34 -28.56
C ARG A 46 3.97 10.06 -28.69
N GLY A 47 5.00 9.62 -27.97
CA GLY A 47 6.37 10.12 -28.08
C GLY A 47 6.96 9.81 -29.45
N ILE A 48 6.95 8.52 -29.81
CA ILE A 48 7.45 8.01 -31.10
C ILE A 48 6.72 8.69 -32.26
N GLU A 49 5.39 8.83 -32.18
CA GLU A 49 4.60 9.51 -33.21
C GLU A 49 4.96 10.99 -33.38
N ARG A 50 5.27 11.69 -32.28
CA ARG A 50 5.71 13.09 -32.36
C ARG A 50 7.08 13.18 -33.01
N GLU A 51 7.98 12.27 -32.70
CA GLU A 51 9.31 12.21 -33.31
C GLU A 51 9.21 11.90 -34.81
N PHE A 52 8.40 10.91 -35.18
CA PHE A 52 8.14 10.57 -36.59
C PHE A 52 7.55 11.75 -37.37
N ARG A 53 6.52 12.41 -36.83
CA ARG A 53 5.95 13.63 -37.44
C ARG A 53 6.95 14.78 -37.52
N GLN A 54 7.86 14.92 -36.55
CA GLN A 54 8.93 15.93 -36.60
C GLN A 54 9.99 15.62 -37.67
N LEU A 55 10.29 14.34 -37.89
CA LEU A 55 11.17 13.89 -38.96
C LEU A 55 10.55 14.18 -40.33
N LEU A 56 9.25 13.89 -40.50
CA LEU A 56 8.51 14.15 -41.75
C LEU A 56 8.25 15.64 -42.02
N SER A 57 8.03 16.47 -40.98
CA SER A 57 7.74 17.91 -41.13
C SER A 57 8.98 18.80 -41.25
N GLY A 58 10.16 18.22 -41.53
CA GLY A 58 11.33 18.98 -42.00
C GLY A 58 11.97 19.93 -40.98
N ARG A 59 11.76 19.74 -39.67
CA ARG A 59 12.32 20.67 -38.67
C ARG A 59 13.78 20.37 -38.28
N ARG A 60 14.36 19.26 -38.74
CA ARG A 60 15.70 18.83 -38.30
C ARG A 60 16.82 19.06 -39.31
N VAL A 61 16.54 19.30 -40.59
CA VAL A 61 17.53 19.73 -41.60
C VAL A 61 16.79 20.55 -42.66
N GLY A 62 17.30 21.75 -42.98
CA GLY A 62 16.73 22.67 -43.98
C GLY A 62 16.74 22.17 -45.43
N ALA A 63 16.79 20.86 -45.67
CA ALA A 63 16.86 20.23 -46.99
C ALA A 63 15.57 19.52 -47.42
N VAL A 64 14.59 19.31 -46.52
CA VAL A 64 13.46 18.39 -46.76
C VAL A 64 12.13 19.13 -47.00
N ALA A 65 12.16 20.45 -47.19
CA ALA A 65 10.94 21.22 -47.49
C ALA A 65 10.43 21.03 -48.94
N GLY A 66 10.97 20.08 -49.70
CA GLY A 66 10.60 19.85 -51.12
C GLY A 66 10.84 18.43 -51.65
N CYS A 67 11.03 17.42 -50.80
CA CYS A 67 11.23 16.04 -51.26
C CYS A 67 9.88 15.40 -51.62
N ALA A 68 9.48 15.46 -52.89
CA ALA A 68 8.34 14.71 -53.43
C ALA A 68 8.43 13.20 -53.11
N GLU A 69 9.64 12.69 -52.88
CA GLU A 69 9.96 11.32 -52.50
C GLU A 69 9.40 10.89 -51.13
N LEU A 70 9.09 11.83 -50.23
CA LEU A 70 8.51 11.52 -48.92
C LEU A 70 6.97 11.61 -48.89
N ALA A 71 6.34 12.07 -49.97
CA ALA A 71 4.89 12.17 -50.05
C ALA A 71 4.17 10.83 -49.79
N PRO A 72 4.62 9.68 -50.34
CA PRO A 72 3.99 8.39 -50.07
C PRO A 72 4.05 7.97 -48.59
N LEU A 73 5.14 8.33 -47.89
CA LEU A 73 5.31 8.04 -46.46
C LEU A 73 4.38 8.90 -45.60
N ILE A 74 4.16 10.16 -46.00
CA ILE A 74 3.22 11.06 -45.32
C ILE A 74 1.78 10.57 -45.53
N GLU A 75 1.42 10.17 -46.75
CA GLU A 75 0.11 9.59 -47.06
C GLU A 75 -0.15 8.34 -46.21
N LEU A 76 0.80 7.40 -46.17
CA LEU A 76 0.70 6.19 -45.34
C LEU A 76 0.52 6.51 -43.85
N GLU A 77 1.26 7.48 -43.30
CA GLU A 77 1.10 7.92 -41.91
C GLU A 77 -0.30 8.50 -41.65
N THR A 78 -0.86 9.24 -42.61
CA THR A 78 -2.23 9.76 -42.46
C THR A 78 -3.26 8.64 -42.48
N GLU A 79 -3.09 7.63 -43.33
CA GLU A 79 -3.95 6.45 -43.41
C GLU A 79 -3.87 5.58 -42.15
N LEU A 80 -2.68 5.35 -41.60
CA LEU A 80 -2.51 4.63 -40.33
C LEU A 80 -3.17 5.38 -39.18
N ASN A 81 -3.06 6.72 -39.14
CA ASN A 81 -3.72 7.53 -38.13
C ASN A 81 -5.25 7.51 -38.23
N THR A 82 -5.80 7.61 -39.44
CA THR A 82 -7.26 7.53 -39.64
C THR A 82 -7.80 6.16 -39.25
N THR A 83 -7.10 5.08 -39.63
CA THR A 83 -7.43 3.69 -39.27
C THR A 83 -7.43 3.50 -37.75
N ARG A 84 -6.38 3.95 -37.05
CA ARG A 84 -6.30 3.89 -35.58
C ARG A 84 -7.42 4.68 -34.89
N LEU A 85 -7.75 5.87 -35.40
CA LEU A 85 -8.86 6.66 -34.89
C LEU A 85 -10.22 5.95 -35.07
N GLN A 86 -10.39 5.28 -36.19
CA GLN A 86 -11.57 4.47 -36.49
C GLN A 86 -11.67 3.26 -35.55
N ASP A 87 -10.58 2.51 -35.36
CA ASP A 87 -10.52 1.36 -34.44
C ASP A 87 -10.86 1.79 -33.01
N ARG A 88 -10.30 2.91 -32.56
CA ARG A 88 -10.62 3.49 -31.24
C ARG A 88 -12.11 3.82 -31.11
N ARG A 89 -12.72 4.40 -32.14
CA ARG A 89 -14.16 4.71 -32.16
C ARG A 89 -15.01 3.44 -32.12
N GLN A 90 -14.63 2.41 -32.88
CA GLN A 90 -15.33 1.12 -32.89
C GLN A 90 -15.28 0.43 -31.52
N LEU A 91 -14.11 0.38 -30.89
CA LEU A 91 -13.94 -0.16 -29.54
C LEU A 91 -14.77 0.60 -28.51
N GLN A 92 -14.75 1.94 -28.57
CA GLN A 92 -15.60 2.77 -27.70
C GLN A 92 -17.09 2.54 -27.94
N ALA A 93 -17.52 2.39 -29.19
CA ALA A 93 -18.91 2.10 -29.52
C ALA A 93 -19.34 0.72 -28.98
N GLY A 94 -18.50 -0.31 -29.13
CA GLY A 94 -18.76 -1.65 -28.55
C GLY A 94 -18.88 -1.62 -27.03
N ALA A 95 -17.94 -0.96 -26.35
CA ALA A 95 -17.96 -0.81 -24.89
C ALA A 95 -19.20 -0.03 -24.40
N ASN A 96 -19.60 1.03 -25.12
CA ASN A 96 -20.79 1.80 -24.80
C ASN A 96 -22.08 1.00 -25.02
N LYS A 97 -22.15 0.15 -26.05
CA LYS A 97 -23.28 -0.78 -26.27
C LYS A 97 -23.43 -1.74 -25.08
N ILE A 98 -22.34 -2.35 -24.62
CA ILE A 98 -22.34 -3.23 -23.45
C ILE A 98 -22.79 -2.45 -22.20
N ARG A 99 -22.22 -1.26 -21.96
CA ARG A 99 -22.61 -0.41 -20.84
C ARG A 99 -24.10 -0.08 -20.86
N ALA A 100 -24.64 0.32 -22.02
CA ALA A 100 -26.05 0.63 -22.17
C ALA A 100 -26.93 -0.61 -21.88
N ALA A 101 -26.56 -1.79 -22.38
CA ALA A 101 -27.27 -3.03 -22.11
C ALA A 101 -27.26 -3.38 -20.60
N VAL A 102 -26.11 -3.21 -19.92
CA VAL A 102 -25.98 -3.41 -18.47
C VAL A 102 -26.79 -2.39 -17.67
N GLU A 103 -26.81 -1.13 -18.10
CA GLU A 103 -27.62 -0.09 -17.45
C GLU A 103 -29.12 -0.33 -17.63
N SER A 104 -29.56 -0.77 -18.82
CA SER A 104 -30.95 -1.18 -19.06
C SER A 104 -31.32 -2.38 -18.20
N PHE A 105 -30.48 -3.42 -18.16
CA PHE A 105 -30.65 -4.56 -17.25
C PHE A 105 -30.76 -4.09 -15.79
N LYS A 106 -29.84 -3.24 -15.32
CA LYS A 106 -29.89 -2.71 -13.97
C LYS A 106 -31.18 -1.93 -13.70
N LYS A 107 -31.64 -1.11 -14.64
CA LYS A 107 -32.89 -0.33 -14.49
C LYS A 107 -34.13 -1.21 -14.47
N GLU A 108 -34.20 -2.25 -15.31
CA GLU A 108 -35.33 -3.19 -15.38
C GLU A 108 -35.40 -4.11 -14.16
N PHE A 109 -34.25 -4.52 -13.61
CA PHE A 109 -34.16 -5.50 -12.52
C PHE A 109 -33.81 -4.91 -11.14
N SER A 110 -33.57 -3.59 -11.03
CA SER A 110 -33.38 -2.89 -9.72
C SER A 110 -34.61 -2.10 -9.25
N GLN A 111 -35.75 -2.16 -9.96
CA GLN A 111 -36.98 -1.56 -9.43
C GLN A 111 -37.36 -2.31 -8.15
N PRO A 112 -37.55 -1.61 -7.00
CA PRO A 112 -38.03 -2.24 -5.80
C PRO A 112 -39.42 -2.82 -6.11
N ALA A 113 -39.63 -4.09 -5.73
CA ALA A 113 -40.94 -4.70 -5.78
C ALA A 113 -41.95 -3.75 -5.11
N THR A 114 -42.84 -3.16 -5.91
CA THR A 114 -44.05 -2.50 -5.40
C THR A 114 -45.03 -3.60 -5.00
N ASP A 115 -44.72 -4.28 -3.90
CA ASP A 115 -45.64 -4.72 -2.85
C ASP A 115 -44.86 -5.61 -1.86
N PRO A 116 -44.67 -5.18 -0.60
CA PRO A 116 -43.95 -5.97 0.40
C PRO A 116 -44.73 -7.18 0.93
N ASP A 117 -45.96 -7.43 0.48
CA ASP A 117 -46.84 -8.50 0.97
C ASP A 117 -47.25 -9.53 -0.10
N ALA A 118 -46.80 -9.38 -1.35
CA ALA A 118 -47.00 -10.36 -2.41
C ALA A 118 -45.87 -11.41 -2.39
N VAL A 119 -46.05 -12.47 -1.60
CA VAL A 119 -45.26 -13.70 -1.68
C VAL A 119 -45.64 -14.44 -2.97
N GLU A 120 -45.26 -13.90 -4.12
CA GLU A 120 -45.22 -14.67 -5.37
C GLU A 120 -43.75 -14.92 -5.76
N PRO A 121 -43.38 -16.15 -6.14
CA PRO A 121 -42.09 -16.40 -6.75
C PRO A 121 -41.93 -15.49 -7.97
N PRO A 122 -40.72 -15.01 -8.30
CA PRO A 122 -40.52 -14.20 -9.49
C PRO A 122 -41.13 -14.95 -10.68
N SER A 123 -42.16 -14.36 -11.29
CA SER A 123 -42.88 -14.96 -12.41
C SER A 123 -41.88 -15.60 -13.38
N ALA A 124 -42.18 -16.80 -13.89
CA ALA A 124 -41.29 -17.50 -14.82
C ALA A 124 -40.86 -16.59 -16.00
N ASP A 125 -41.73 -15.65 -16.38
CA ASP A 125 -41.47 -14.64 -17.41
C ASP A 125 -40.42 -13.61 -16.98
N PHE A 126 -40.37 -13.22 -15.70
CA PHE A 126 -39.35 -12.32 -15.16
C PHE A 126 -37.97 -12.98 -15.21
N VAL A 127 -37.87 -14.23 -14.76
CA VAL A 127 -36.61 -15.00 -14.81
C VAL A 127 -36.17 -15.24 -16.26
N SER A 128 -37.12 -15.51 -17.17
CA SER A 128 -36.85 -15.66 -18.60
C SER A 128 -36.29 -14.37 -19.23
N ARG A 129 -36.90 -13.21 -18.95
CA ARG A 129 -36.40 -11.90 -19.42
C ARG A 129 -35.02 -11.56 -18.86
N ALA A 130 -34.77 -11.85 -17.58
CA ALA A 130 -33.46 -11.64 -16.97
C ALA A 130 -32.37 -12.49 -17.64
N LYS A 131 -32.66 -13.77 -17.91
CA LYS A 131 -31.76 -14.67 -18.65
C LYS A 131 -31.47 -14.15 -20.05
N GLN A 132 -32.50 -13.78 -20.80
CA GLN A 132 -32.34 -13.26 -22.16
C GLN A 132 -31.50 -11.97 -22.20
N ALA A 133 -31.68 -11.08 -21.21
CA ALA A 133 -30.90 -9.86 -21.11
C ALA A 133 -29.42 -10.13 -20.75
N VAL A 134 -29.16 -11.09 -19.85
CA VAL A 134 -27.80 -11.55 -19.54
C VAL A 134 -27.14 -12.20 -20.76
N GLU A 135 -27.83 -13.12 -21.44
CA GLU A 135 -27.33 -13.77 -22.67
C GLU A 135 -27.01 -12.73 -23.77
N THR A 136 -27.82 -11.67 -23.87
CA THR A 136 -27.56 -10.56 -24.79
C THR A 136 -26.29 -9.80 -24.42
N ILE A 137 -26.09 -9.50 -23.14
CA ILE A 137 -24.87 -8.85 -22.64
C ILE A 137 -23.65 -9.76 -22.86
N GLU A 138 -23.77 -11.05 -22.56
CA GLU A 138 -22.70 -12.04 -22.76
C GLU A 138 -22.31 -12.13 -24.23
N ARG A 139 -23.29 -12.22 -25.14
CA ARG A 139 -23.03 -12.20 -26.59
C ARG A 139 -22.30 -10.95 -27.02
N LEU A 140 -22.72 -9.77 -26.56
CA LEU A 140 -22.05 -8.50 -26.89
C LEU A 140 -20.60 -8.45 -26.35
N VAL A 141 -20.38 -9.02 -25.15
CA VAL A 141 -19.03 -9.12 -24.57
C VAL A 141 -18.15 -10.08 -25.36
N LEU A 142 -18.70 -11.23 -25.77
CA LEU A 142 -17.98 -12.22 -26.58
C LEU A 142 -17.64 -11.66 -27.97
N GLU A 143 -18.59 -11.03 -28.65
CA GLU A 143 -18.39 -10.39 -29.95
C GLU A 143 -17.32 -9.29 -29.88
N LEU A 144 -17.34 -8.47 -28.82
CA LEU A 144 -16.30 -7.45 -28.62
C LEU A 144 -14.92 -8.10 -28.36
N LYS A 145 -14.86 -9.16 -27.56
CA LYS A 145 -13.60 -9.87 -27.30
C LYS A 145 -13.04 -10.54 -28.55
N GLU A 146 -13.89 -11.20 -29.33
CA GLU A 146 -13.52 -11.86 -30.58
C GLU A 146 -13.00 -10.85 -31.62
N SER A 147 -13.72 -9.74 -31.81
CA SER A 147 -13.30 -8.67 -32.74
C SER A 147 -11.98 -8.02 -32.31
N GLN A 148 -11.77 -7.77 -31.01
CA GLN A 148 -10.49 -7.25 -30.51
C GLN A 148 -9.36 -8.27 -30.64
N ARG A 149 -9.64 -9.57 -30.45
CA ARG A 149 -8.64 -10.63 -30.63
C ARG A 149 -8.23 -10.76 -32.09
N SER A 150 -9.19 -10.78 -33.02
CA SER A 150 -8.89 -10.79 -34.46
C SER A 150 -8.01 -9.61 -34.85
N LYS A 151 -8.37 -8.39 -34.42
CA LYS A 151 -7.59 -7.19 -34.73
C LYS A 151 -6.19 -7.21 -34.12
N TYR A 152 -6.05 -7.73 -32.90
CA TYR A 152 -4.76 -7.91 -32.25
C TYR A 152 -3.88 -8.92 -33.00
N ASP A 153 -4.45 -10.06 -33.41
CA ASP A 153 -3.73 -11.10 -34.15
C ASP A 153 -3.30 -10.60 -35.54
N GLU A 154 -4.15 -9.83 -36.22
CA GLU A 154 -3.82 -9.12 -37.47
C GLU A 154 -2.62 -8.18 -37.29
N LEU A 155 -2.70 -7.25 -36.32
CA LEU A 155 -1.63 -6.28 -36.06
C LEU A 155 -0.32 -6.95 -35.62
N THR A 156 -0.39 -8.03 -34.85
CA THR A 156 0.80 -8.80 -34.42
C THR A 156 1.47 -9.47 -35.61
N ASN A 157 0.68 -9.98 -36.56
CA ASN A 157 1.21 -10.57 -37.79
C ASN A 157 1.85 -9.51 -38.70
N GLU A 158 1.21 -8.35 -38.85
CA GLU A 158 1.75 -7.20 -39.59
C GLU A 158 3.07 -6.70 -38.97
N GLU A 159 3.12 -6.52 -37.64
CA GLU A 159 4.34 -6.12 -36.93
C GLU A 159 5.47 -7.12 -37.19
N ARG A 160 5.19 -8.42 -37.11
CA ARG A 160 6.18 -9.47 -37.40
C ARG A 160 6.68 -9.41 -38.84
N LEU A 161 5.80 -9.19 -39.81
CA LEU A 161 6.18 -9.10 -41.23
C LEU A 161 7.02 -7.85 -41.50
N LEU A 162 6.59 -6.68 -41.02
CA LEU A 162 7.34 -5.43 -41.16
C LEU A 162 8.72 -5.51 -40.47
N ALA A 163 8.82 -6.14 -39.30
CA ALA A 163 10.10 -6.35 -38.63
C ALA A 163 11.06 -7.24 -39.46
N GLN A 164 10.52 -8.26 -40.15
CA GLN A 164 11.29 -9.10 -41.07
C GLN A 164 11.76 -8.30 -42.29
N GLU A 165 10.90 -7.45 -42.86
CA GLU A 165 11.23 -6.56 -43.97
C GLU A 165 12.31 -5.54 -43.61
N VAL A 166 12.18 -4.87 -42.45
CA VAL A 166 13.20 -3.95 -41.94
C VAL A 166 14.54 -4.67 -41.77
N THR A 167 14.54 -5.85 -41.17
CA THR A 167 15.77 -6.64 -41.00
C THR A 167 16.38 -7.03 -42.35
N ALA A 168 15.56 -7.33 -43.36
CA ALA A 168 16.04 -7.66 -44.70
C ALA A 168 16.62 -6.42 -45.40
N LEU A 169 15.99 -5.26 -45.25
CA LEU A 169 16.49 -3.98 -45.76
C LEU A 169 17.80 -3.57 -45.07
N ASP A 170 17.92 -3.73 -43.75
CA ASP A 170 19.15 -3.46 -43.00
C ASP A 170 20.31 -4.32 -43.52
N LYS A 171 20.08 -5.63 -43.71
CA LYS A 171 21.07 -6.55 -44.30
C LYS A 171 21.48 -6.13 -45.71
N ARG A 172 20.53 -5.64 -46.51
CA ARG A 172 20.80 -5.16 -47.87
C ARG A 172 21.63 -3.87 -47.85
N ILE A 173 21.33 -2.95 -46.94
CA ILE A 173 22.11 -1.74 -46.73
C ILE A 173 23.53 -2.09 -46.28
N ASP A 174 23.68 -3.05 -45.37
CA ASP A 174 25.00 -3.50 -44.92
C ASP A 174 25.78 -4.21 -46.04
N ALA A 175 25.11 -4.97 -46.90
CA ALA A 175 25.73 -5.55 -48.09
C ALA A 175 26.25 -4.47 -49.05
N TRP A 176 25.48 -3.39 -49.27
CA TRP A 176 25.95 -2.26 -50.08
C TRP A 176 27.18 -1.57 -49.49
N LYS A 177 27.25 -1.41 -48.17
CA LYS A 177 28.46 -0.87 -47.52
C LYS A 177 29.70 -1.73 -47.77
N VAL A 178 29.53 -3.06 -47.83
CA VAL A 178 30.62 -4.01 -48.13
C VAL A 178 30.99 -3.99 -49.61
N GLU A 179 30.01 -3.87 -50.52
CA GLU A 179 30.25 -3.74 -51.96
C GLU A 179 30.96 -2.42 -52.31
N ASP A 180 30.57 -1.30 -51.71
CA ASP A 180 31.25 0.00 -51.86
C ASP A 180 32.66 -0.01 -51.27
N ALA A 181 32.86 -0.67 -50.12
CA ALA A 181 34.19 -0.88 -49.54
C ALA A 181 35.07 -1.79 -50.41
N ALA A 182 34.50 -2.83 -51.02
CA ALA A 182 35.21 -3.73 -51.94
C ALA A 182 35.52 -3.05 -53.29
N ALA A 183 34.67 -2.15 -53.77
CA ALA A 183 34.91 -1.35 -54.98
C ALA A 183 35.97 -0.25 -54.76
N SER A 184 36.11 0.26 -53.52
CA SER A 184 37.10 1.28 -53.15
C SER A 184 38.50 0.70 -52.89
N VAL A 185 38.62 -0.58 -52.57
CA VAL A 185 39.92 -1.28 -52.47
C VAL A 185 40.38 -1.68 -53.88
N LYS A 186 41.13 -0.79 -54.54
CA LYS A 186 41.90 -1.14 -55.74
C LYS A 186 42.78 -2.37 -55.43
N PRO A 187 42.67 -3.50 -56.18
CA PRO A 187 43.52 -4.65 -55.94
C PRO A 187 44.96 -4.30 -56.30
N LYS A 188 45.86 -4.57 -55.36
CA LYS A 188 47.31 -4.44 -55.53
C LYS A 188 47.75 -5.42 -56.62
N ALA A 189 48.17 -4.87 -57.76
CA ALA A 189 48.63 -5.64 -58.91
C ALA A 189 49.89 -6.46 -58.59
N VAL A 190 49.82 -7.76 -58.86
CA VAL A 190 50.95 -8.65 -59.17
C VAL A 190 50.60 -9.36 -60.48
N PRO A 191 51.53 -9.50 -61.44
CA PRO A 191 51.17 -9.77 -62.82
C PRO A 191 51.01 -11.28 -63.04
N SER A 192 49.82 -11.72 -63.45
CA SER A 192 49.68 -12.92 -64.28
C SER A 192 48.27 -12.99 -64.87
N GLY A 193 48.21 -13.11 -66.19
CA GLY A 193 47.16 -13.88 -66.85
C GLY A 193 45.80 -13.22 -67.04
N ALA A 194 45.65 -12.64 -68.25
CA ALA A 194 44.44 -12.63 -69.07
C ALA A 194 43.42 -11.49 -68.90
N ALA A 195 43.04 -11.00 -70.09
CA ALA A 195 41.87 -10.22 -70.48
C ALA A 195 41.81 -8.74 -70.08
N ALA A 196 42.58 -7.91 -70.80
CA ALA A 196 42.19 -6.53 -71.06
C ALA A 196 41.27 -6.48 -72.32
N PRO A 197 40.21 -5.64 -72.32
CA PRO A 197 39.38 -5.45 -73.50
C PRO A 197 40.20 -4.79 -74.60
N ALA A 198 39.95 -5.22 -75.84
CA ALA A 198 40.64 -4.74 -77.03
C ALA A 198 40.45 -3.23 -77.21
N THR A 199 41.42 -2.44 -76.73
CA THR A 199 41.61 -1.07 -77.22
C THR A 199 42.21 -1.18 -78.62
N THR A 200 41.39 -0.85 -79.60
CA THR A 200 41.71 -0.81 -81.02
C THR A 200 42.98 0.00 -81.29
N ARG A 201 43.89 -0.54 -82.11
CA ARG A 201 45.14 0.14 -82.54
C ARG A 201 44.91 1.48 -83.26
N THR A 202 43.67 1.83 -83.59
CA THR A 202 43.28 3.10 -84.21
C THR A 202 43.27 4.27 -83.24
N ASP A 203 43.02 4.07 -81.94
CA ASP A 203 42.86 5.19 -80.98
C ASP A 203 44.21 5.79 -80.54
N ILE A 204 45.31 5.06 -80.75
CA ILE A 204 46.67 5.54 -80.47
C ILE A 204 47.16 6.46 -81.61
N ALA A 205 46.70 6.23 -82.84
CA ALA A 205 47.11 7.03 -84.00
C ALA A 205 46.56 8.47 -83.93
N ASP A 206 45.40 8.68 -83.31
CA ASP A 206 44.79 10.01 -83.13
C ASP A 206 45.36 10.79 -81.93
N ALA A 207 46.13 10.14 -81.05
CA ALA A 207 46.74 10.77 -79.87
C ALA A 207 48.22 11.14 -80.06
N LEU A 208 48.84 10.79 -81.19
CA LEU A 208 50.22 11.12 -81.48
C LEU A 208 50.32 12.51 -82.12
N PRO A 209 51.30 13.36 -81.73
CA PRO A 209 51.49 14.65 -82.36
C PRO A 209 51.65 14.52 -83.88
N PRO A 210 51.09 15.44 -84.69
CA PRO A 210 51.07 15.34 -86.15
C PRO A 210 52.47 15.23 -86.76
N GLU A 211 53.50 15.79 -86.11
CA GLU A 211 54.89 15.72 -86.53
C GLU A 211 55.48 14.30 -86.40
N VAL A 212 54.94 13.47 -85.50
CA VAL A 212 55.34 12.06 -85.37
C VAL A 212 54.77 11.24 -86.53
N ALA A 213 53.53 11.53 -86.92
CA ALA A 213 52.87 10.90 -88.08
C ALA A 213 53.52 11.33 -89.40
N GLU A 214 53.96 12.59 -89.53
CA GLU A 214 54.70 13.10 -90.70
C GLU A 214 56.03 12.35 -90.91
N PHE A 215 56.80 12.14 -89.83
CA PHE A 215 58.05 11.38 -89.91
C PHE A 215 57.84 9.91 -90.28
N GLU A 216 56.79 9.26 -89.77
CA GLU A 216 56.48 7.86 -90.08
C GLU A 216 55.98 7.68 -91.52
N ARG A 217 55.22 8.65 -92.04
CA ARG A 217 54.84 8.70 -93.46
C ARG A 217 56.07 8.88 -94.35
N TYR A 218 56.98 9.78 -93.97
CA TYR A 218 58.23 10.02 -94.71
C TYR A 218 59.11 8.77 -94.78
N LEU A 219 59.26 8.03 -93.68
CA LEU A 219 59.96 6.76 -93.63
C LEU A 219 59.35 5.71 -94.57
N THR A 220 58.01 5.61 -94.58
CA THR A 220 57.30 4.65 -95.42
C THR A 220 57.46 4.98 -96.92
N GLN A 221 57.50 6.26 -97.27
CA GLN A 221 57.63 6.71 -98.66
C GLN A 221 59.06 6.64 -99.20
N THR A 222 60.08 6.78 -98.35
CA THR A 222 61.48 6.91 -98.77
C THR A 222 62.32 5.65 -98.59
N GLY A 223 61.69 4.50 -98.37
CA GLY A 223 62.40 3.22 -98.24
C GLY A 223 63.06 3.01 -96.87
N GLY A 224 62.48 3.56 -95.81
CA GLY A 224 62.88 3.32 -94.43
C GLY A 224 64.04 4.20 -93.93
N HIS A 225 64.71 3.75 -92.87
CA HIS A 225 65.74 4.53 -92.18
C HIS A 225 67.04 4.72 -92.98
N THR A 226 67.20 4.02 -94.10
CA THR A 226 68.37 4.12 -94.99
C THR A 226 68.08 4.80 -96.32
N GLY A 227 66.86 5.33 -96.53
CA GLY A 227 66.52 6.04 -97.76
C GLY A 227 66.47 5.13 -99.00
N GLY A 228 66.23 3.83 -98.80
CA GLY A 228 66.28 2.83 -99.86
C GLY A 228 67.70 2.42 -100.29
N TRP A 229 68.75 2.92 -99.61
CA TRP A 229 70.13 2.45 -99.81
C TRP A 229 70.41 1.20 -98.99
N GLU A 230 71.33 0.36 -99.49
CA GLU A 230 71.88 -0.75 -98.72
C GLU A 230 72.65 -0.22 -97.51
N ASP A 231 72.61 -0.95 -96.39
CA ASP A 231 73.25 -0.54 -95.13
C ASP A 231 74.73 -0.22 -95.27
N VAL A 232 75.44 -0.94 -96.16
CA VAL A 232 76.88 -0.76 -96.40
C VAL A 232 77.13 0.58 -97.09
N ASP A 233 76.37 0.88 -98.15
CA ASP A 233 76.46 2.12 -98.92
C ASP A 233 76.04 3.32 -98.06
N HIS A 234 74.95 3.18 -97.31
CA HIS A 234 74.48 4.22 -96.40
C HIS A 234 75.53 4.56 -95.32
N ARG A 235 76.17 3.55 -94.71
CA ARG A 235 77.25 3.77 -93.73
C ARG A 235 78.50 4.40 -94.35
N ALA A 236 78.84 4.04 -95.58
CA ALA A 236 79.94 4.69 -96.30
C ALA A 236 79.65 6.17 -96.56
N PHE A 237 78.43 6.51 -96.99
CA PHE A 237 77.96 7.89 -97.12
C PHE A 237 78.04 8.68 -95.81
N LEU A 238 77.57 8.11 -94.69
CA LEU A 238 77.64 8.79 -93.39
C LEU A 238 79.08 9.09 -92.96
N ARG A 239 80.03 8.18 -93.23
CA ARG A 239 81.45 8.42 -92.93
C ARG A 239 82.05 9.51 -93.82
N ALA A 240 81.72 9.53 -95.11
CA ALA A 240 82.14 10.59 -96.03
C ALA A 240 81.59 11.96 -95.56
N ARG A 241 80.31 12.00 -95.16
CA ARG A 241 79.67 13.20 -94.63
C ARG A 241 80.27 13.67 -93.31
N GLN A 242 80.56 12.76 -92.37
CA GLN A 242 81.21 13.12 -91.10
C GLN A 242 82.61 13.70 -91.31
N ARG A 243 83.36 13.17 -92.28
CA ARG A 243 84.68 13.72 -92.67
C ARG A 243 84.53 15.10 -93.28
N PHE A 244 83.54 15.30 -94.15
CA PHE A 244 83.26 16.61 -94.75
C PHE A 244 82.83 17.65 -93.70
N GLU A 245 81.92 17.30 -92.79
CA GLU A 245 81.48 18.19 -91.69
C GLU A 245 82.65 18.55 -90.75
N GLY A 246 83.61 17.65 -90.53
CA GLY A 246 84.81 17.92 -89.71
C GLY A 246 85.96 18.64 -90.45
N ALA A 247 86.03 18.57 -91.78
CA ALA A 247 87.14 19.08 -92.59
C ALA A 247 86.74 20.22 -93.56
N SER A 248 85.54 20.79 -93.41
CA SER A 248 84.86 21.75 -94.30
C SER A 248 85.68 22.98 -94.76
N ALA A 249 86.85 23.25 -94.17
CA ALA A 249 87.73 24.34 -94.57
C ALA A 249 88.83 23.96 -95.60
N ARG A 250 88.99 22.70 -96.05
CA ARG A 250 90.20 22.32 -96.82
C ARG A 250 90.08 21.49 -98.11
N SER A 251 88.94 20.94 -98.54
CA SER A 251 88.90 20.22 -99.83
C SER A 251 87.50 19.87 -100.34
N GLY A 252 87.23 20.14 -101.63
CA GLY A 252 86.26 19.41 -102.48
C GLY A 252 84.76 19.52 -102.17
N SER A 253 83.93 19.07 -103.12
CA SER A 253 82.49 18.87 -102.92
C SER A 253 82.23 17.58 -102.13
N LEU A 254 81.21 17.54 -101.26
CA LEU A 254 80.80 16.31 -100.55
C LEU A 254 80.61 15.13 -101.51
N VAL A 255 80.13 15.42 -102.72
CA VAL A 255 79.89 14.44 -103.77
C VAL A 255 81.19 13.75 -104.18
N ASP A 256 82.32 14.45 -104.22
CA ASP A 256 83.61 13.89 -104.63
C ASP A 256 84.17 12.92 -103.57
N GLU A 257 84.08 13.29 -102.29
CA GLU A 257 84.48 12.44 -101.16
C GLU A 257 83.57 11.20 -101.05
N ALA A 258 82.26 11.37 -101.24
CA ALA A 258 81.31 10.28 -101.21
C ALA A 258 81.55 9.28 -102.35
N LEU A 259 81.81 9.75 -103.58
CA LEU A 259 82.12 8.90 -104.74
C LEU A 259 83.43 8.13 -104.58
N SER A 260 84.44 8.69 -103.90
CA SER A 260 85.67 7.97 -103.55
C SER A 260 85.39 6.74 -102.67
N SER A 261 84.38 6.83 -101.80
CA SER A 261 83.96 5.75 -100.90
C SER A 261 82.83 4.85 -101.45
N LEU A 262 82.21 5.24 -102.57
CA LEU A 262 81.01 4.62 -103.16
C LEU A 262 81.21 4.40 -104.67
N PRO A 263 81.97 3.37 -105.08
CA PRO A 263 82.29 3.13 -106.49
C PRO A 263 81.07 2.72 -107.34
N THR A 264 79.97 2.30 -106.71
CA THR A 264 78.75 1.81 -107.38
C THR A 264 77.66 2.88 -107.55
N LYS A 265 77.86 4.10 -107.03
CA LYS A 265 76.85 5.17 -107.05
C LYS A 265 77.25 6.31 -107.97
N THR A 266 76.24 7.00 -108.50
CA THR A 266 76.45 8.18 -109.33
C THR A 266 76.45 9.47 -108.50
N ALA A 267 77.06 10.52 -109.03
CA ALA A 267 77.07 11.86 -108.41
C ALA A 267 75.64 12.37 -108.09
N GLN A 268 74.67 12.03 -108.95
CA GLN A 268 73.27 12.41 -108.77
C GLN A 268 72.62 11.66 -107.61
N GLN A 269 72.82 10.34 -107.52
CA GLN A 269 72.28 9.52 -106.42
C GLN A 269 72.79 9.98 -105.06
N VAL A 270 74.07 10.37 -104.97
CA VAL A 270 74.65 10.92 -103.74
C VAL A 270 73.98 12.24 -103.33
N ARG A 271 73.67 13.13 -104.27
CA ARG A 271 72.97 14.40 -103.98
C ARG A 271 71.52 14.17 -103.54
N GLU A 272 70.81 13.26 -104.21
CA GLU A 272 69.44 12.88 -103.83
C GLU A 272 69.40 12.27 -102.41
N HIS A 273 70.40 11.45 -102.09
CA HIS A 273 70.54 10.86 -100.75
C HIS A 273 70.96 11.87 -99.67
N GLU A 274 71.77 12.87 -100.04
CA GLU A 274 72.09 14.00 -99.16
C GLU A 274 70.83 14.81 -98.83
N GLN A 275 70.02 15.14 -99.84
CA GLN A 275 68.75 15.83 -99.66
C GLN A 275 67.80 15.03 -98.76
N TRP A 276 67.64 13.73 -99.04
CA TRP A 276 66.88 12.82 -98.18
C TRP A 276 67.40 12.83 -96.73
N TYR A 277 68.72 12.71 -96.52
CA TYR A 277 69.29 12.68 -95.17
C TYR A 277 69.09 13.99 -94.42
N THR A 278 69.17 15.15 -95.09
CA THR A 278 68.88 16.44 -94.46
C THR A 278 67.43 16.54 -94.00
N GLU A 279 66.50 16.09 -94.84
CA GLU A 279 65.07 16.11 -94.55
C GLU A 279 64.68 15.09 -93.47
N TYR A 280 65.26 13.89 -93.52
CA TYR A 280 65.16 12.86 -92.49
C TYR A 280 65.57 13.40 -91.11
N ASN A 281 66.70 14.11 -91.02
CA ASN A 281 67.16 14.71 -89.77
C ASN A 281 66.28 15.87 -89.29
N ARG A 282 65.73 16.68 -90.21
CA ARG A 282 64.76 17.73 -89.89
C ARG A 282 63.51 17.13 -89.22
N LEU A 283 62.91 16.12 -89.85
CA LEU A 283 61.70 15.47 -89.35
C LEU A 283 61.96 14.67 -88.07
N LEU A 284 63.12 14.01 -87.93
CA LEU A 284 63.49 13.31 -86.70
C LEU A 284 63.61 14.27 -85.50
N ARG A 285 64.17 15.47 -85.71
CA ARG A 285 64.21 16.51 -84.67
C ARG A 285 62.80 16.98 -84.30
N GLN A 286 61.94 17.20 -85.29
CA GLN A 286 60.55 17.61 -85.05
C GLN A 286 59.76 16.55 -84.27
N LYS A 287 59.88 15.27 -84.62
CA LYS A 287 59.30 14.14 -83.86
C LYS A 287 59.75 14.13 -82.40
N LYS A 288 61.07 14.28 -82.14
CA LYS A 288 61.61 14.31 -80.77
C LYS A 288 61.06 15.49 -79.97
N SER A 289 61.04 16.69 -80.55
CA SER A 289 60.53 17.90 -79.89
C SER A 289 59.02 17.83 -79.64
N ALA A 290 58.24 17.22 -80.56
CA ALA A 290 56.81 17.04 -80.40
C ALA A 290 56.49 16.06 -79.26
N ILE A 291 57.21 14.93 -79.17
CA ILE A 291 57.05 13.96 -78.07
C ILE A 291 57.43 14.59 -76.74
N ALA A 292 58.50 15.40 -76.68
CA ALA A 292 58.90 16.09 -75.47
C ALA A 292 57.82 17.08 -74.99
N ARG A 293 57.27 17.90 -75.90
CA ARG A 293 56.16 18.83 -75.59
C ARG A 293 54.91 18.10 -75.10
N TRP A 294 54.53 17.01 -75.78
CA TRP A 294 53.37 16.21 -75.39
C TRP A 294 53.52 15.59 -74.00
N ARG A 295 54.70 15.05 -73.67
CA ARG A 295 54.99 14.53 -72.32
C ARG A 295 54.95 15.63 -71.26
N GLN A 296 55.48 16.80 -71.55
CA GLN A 296 55.45 17.94 -70.63
C GLN A 296 54.01 18.39 -70.36
N GLN A 297 53.20 18.59 -71.40
CA GLN A 297 51.80 18.98 -71.26
C GLN A 297 51.00 17.98 -70.43
N LYS A 298 51.25 16.67 -70.61
CA LYS A 298 50.59 15.63 -69.82
C LYS A 298 51.00 15.66 -68.36
N ALA A 299 52.27 15.96 -68.07
CA ALA A 299 52.76 16.10 -66.69
C ALA A 299 52.17 17.35 -66.01
N ASP A 300 52.12 18.48 -66.72
CA ASP A 300 51.56 19.74 -66.20
C ASP A 300 50.05 19.60 -65.91
N ALA A 301 49.30 18.96 -66.82
CA ALA A 301 47.87 18.68 -66.62
C ALA A 301 47.60 17.76 -65.42
N ALA A 302 48.45 16.74 -65.20
CA ALA A 302 48.34 15.86 -64.04
C ALA A 302 48.67 16.59 -62.72
N ALA A 303 49.64 17.50 -62.75
CA ALA A 303 49.98 18.32 -61.57
C ALA A 303 48.87 19.30 -61.21
N ALA A 304 48.27 19.98 -62.19
CA ALA A 304 47.13 20.88 -61.96
C ALA A 304 45.94 20.15 -61.34
N ALA A 305 45.56 18.99 -61.90
CA ALA A 305 44.45 18.19 -61.37
C ALA A 305 44.69 17.70 -59.93
N ALA A 306 45.95 17.46 -59.54
CA ALA A 306 46.29 17.06 -58.17
C ALA A 306 46.16 18.23 -57.17
N VAL A 307 46.44 19.47 -57.60
CA VAL A 307 46.25 20.67 -56.76
C VAL A 307 44.77 20.95 -56.57
N ASP A 308 43.97 20.92 -57.64
CA ASP A 308 42.52 21.15 -57.57
C ASP A 308 41.82 20.13 -56.65
N ALA A 309 42.24 18.86 -56.70
CA ALA A 309 41.72 17.81 -55.82
C ALA A 309 42.06 18.07 -54.34
N ALA A 310 43.29 18.50 -54.04
CA ALA A 310 43.72 18.79 -52.67
C ALA A 310 43.01 20.02 -52.07
N GLU A 311 42.73 21.04 -52.88
CA GLU A 311 41.95 22.22 -52.43
C GLU A 311 40.48 21.88 -52.18
N ALA A 312 39.88 21.00 -53.01
CA ALA A 312 38.52 20.52 -52.80
C ALA A 312 38.39 19.69 -51.51
N ASP A 313 39.33 18.79 -51.24
CA ASP A 313 39.34 17.99 -50.01
C ASP A 313 39.50 18.87 -48.75
N ALA A 314 40.38 19.87 -48.78
CA ALA A 314 40.58 20.79 -47.67
C ALA A 314 39.34 21.67 -47.37
N ALA A 315 38.57 22.04 -48.39
CA ALA A 315 37.33 22.78 -48.23
C ALA A 315 36.23 21.93 -47.55
N ILE A 316 36.14 20.64 -47.89
CA ILE A 316 35.17 19.70 -47.28
C ILE A 316 35.47 19.50 -45.79
N ASP A 317 36.74 19.29 -45.42
CA ASP A 317 37.15 19.08 -44.03
C ASP A 317 36.81 20.30 -43.13
N SER A 318 36.99 21.51 -43.65
CA SER A 318 36.65 22.76 -42.95
C SER A 318 35.14 22.91 -42.69
N ASP A 319 34.30 22.56 -43.68
CA ASP A 319 32.85 22.64 -43.53
C ASP A 319 32.32 21.59 -42.56
N GLU A 320 32.89 20.37 -42.55
CA GLU A 320 32.54 19.34 -41.57
C GLU A 320 32.87 19.76 -40.13
N GLU A 321 34.03 20.38 -39.89
CA GLU A 321 34.38 20.90 -38.56
C GLU A 321 33.44 22.01 -38.11
N ALA A 322 33.03 22.91 -39.02
CA ALA A 322 32.10 23.98 -38.72
C ALA A 322 30.72 23.45 -38.31
N GLU A 323 30.22 22.41 -38.99
CA GLU A 323 28.95 21.74 -38.66
C GLU A 323 29.03 20.98 -37.33
N ARG A 324 30.14 20.28 -37.04
CA ARG A 324 30.35 19.63 -35.72
C ARG A 324 30.26 20.64 -34.57
N ARG A 325 30.90 21.81 -34.71
CA ARG A 325 30.84 22.88 -33.71
C ARG A 325 29.44 23.47 -33.54
N ARG A 326 28.65 23.57 -34.62
CA ARG A 326 27.24 24.00 -34.57
C ARG A 326 26.37 22.99 -33.84
N ALA A 327 26.53 21.70 -34.16
CA ALA A 327 25.80 20.61 -33.51
C ALA A 327 26.09 20.54 -32.00
N GLU A 328 27.35 20.72 -31.59
CA GLU A 328 27.74 20.74 -30.18
C GLU A 328 27.08 21.89 -29.41
N ARG A 329 27.09 23.12 -29.97
CA ARG A 329 26.42 24.26 -29.35
C ARG A 329 24.91 24.04 -29.18
N LEU A 330 24.26 23.40 -30.16
CA LEU A 330 22.84 23.08 -30.07
C LEU A 330 22.56 22.05 -28.98
N ARG A 331 23.42 21.02 -28.84
CA ARG A 331 23.34 20.03 -27.77
C ARG A 331 23.49 20.65 -26.39
N GLN A 332 24.49 21.52 -26.21
CA GLN A 332 24.71 22.22 -24.94
C GLN A 332 23.51 23.11 -24.54
N ARG A 333 22.91 23.84 -25.49
CA ARG A 333 21.69 24.63 -25.22
C ARG A 333 20.52 23.75 -24.81
N ALA A 334 20.29 22.64 -25.53
CA ALA A 334 19.21 21.71 -25.19
C ALA A 334 19.43 21.06 -23.81
N GLU A 335 20.66 20.76 -23.43
CA GLU A 335 20.97 20.21 -22.11
C GLU A 335 20.77 21.23 -20.99
N ALA A 336 21.18 22.49 -21.20
CA ALA A 336 20.93 23.58 -20.26
C ALA A 336 19.44 23.80 -20.03
N GLU A 337 18.63 23.84 -21.11
CA GLU A 337 17.18 23.97 -21.02
C GLU A 337 16.53 22.78 -20.29
N ARG A 338 16.99 21.54 -20.55
CA ARG A 338 16.52 20.37 -19.79
C ARG A 338 16.85 20.47 -18.32
N ARG A 339 18.05 20.96 -17.96
CA ARG A 339 18.48 21.12 -16.57
C ARG A 339 17.66 22.19 -15.85
N GLU A 340 17.38 23.31 -16.51
CA GLU A 340 16.53 24.38 -15.98
C GLU A 340 15.11 23.86 -15.72
N ARG A 341 14.47 23.24 -16.71
CA ARG A 341 13.14 22.62 -16.57
C ARG A 341 13.11 21.56 -15.47
N ALA A 342 14.15 20.75 -15.33
CA ALA A 342 14.25 19.76 -14.25
C ALA A 342 14.35 20.43 -12.86
N SER A 343 15.07 21.54 -12.76
CA SER A 343 15.17 22.34 -11.53
C SER A 343 13.83 22.99 -11.18
N GLU A 344 13.14 23.59 -12.15
CA GLU A 344 11.80 24.17 -11.96
C GLU A 344 10.78 23.12 -11.51
N LEU A 345 10.77 21.95 -12.16
CA LEU A 345 9.92 20.83 -11.76
C LEU A 345 10.29 20.30 -10.38
N GLY A 346 11.58 20.26 -10.04
CA GLY A 346 12.06 19.89 -8.70
C GLY A 346 11.58 20.86 -7.63
N ALA A 347 11.72 22.17 -7.87
CA ALA A 347 11.24 23.21 -6.98
C ALA A 347 9.72 23.16 -6.81
N TRP A 348 8.97 23.01 -7.91
CA TRP A 348 7.51 22.87 -7.88
C TRP A 348 7.07 21.62 -7.10
N ARG A 349 7.72 20.47 -7.29
CA ARG A 349 7.43 19.25 -6.50
C ARG A 349 7.73 19.44 -5.02
N ALA A 350 8.83 20.10 -4.68
CA ALA A 350 9.21 20.39 -3.30
C ALA A 350 8.20 21.33 -2.64
N GLU A 351 7.78 22.40 -3.32
CA GLU A 351 6.76 23.33 -2.85
C GLU A 351 5.41 22.61 -2.66
N LYS A 352 5.00 21.79 -3.63
CA LYS A 352 3.77 21.01 -3.55
C LYS A 352 3.78 20.06 -2.35
N SER A 353 4.89 19.33 -2.15
CA SER A 353 5.06 18.43 -1.01
C SER A 353 5.08 19.19 0.32
N ALA A 354 5.73 20.37 0.38
CA ALA A 354 5.74 21.22 1.56
C ALA A 354 4.35 21.73 1.91
N LYS A 355 3.55 22.12 0.90
CA LYS A 355 2.15 22.53 1.08
C LYS A 355 1.29 21.39 1.63
N GLU A 356 1.40 20.19 1.04
CA GLU A 356 0.66 19.01 1.52
C GLU A 356 1.04 18.64 2.95
N LYS A 357 2.33 18.73 3.32
CA LYS A 357 2.78 18.52 4.70
C LYS A 357 2.17 19.54 5.67
N ARG A 358 2.14 20.83 5.29
CA ARG A 358 1.51 21.89 6.09
C ARG A 358 0.01 21.66 6.28
N GLU A 359 -0.71 21.32 5.21
CA GLU A 359 -2.14 21.00 5.26
C GLU A 359 -2.41 19.75 6.11
N ALA A 360 -1.56 18.72 6.02
CA ALA A 360 -1.65 17.52 6.85
C ALA A 360 -1.39 17.81 8.33
N GLU A 361 -0.41 18.65 8.66
CA GLU A 361 -0.14 19.09 10.03
C GLU A 361 -1.30 19.92 10.60
N GLU A 362 -1.86 20.85 9.82
CA GLU A 362 -3.03 21.63 10.22
C GLU A 362 -4.24 20.72 10.47
N ARG A 363 -4.49 19.75 9.58
CA ARG A 363 -5.55 18.75 9.75
C ARG A 363 -5.33 17.90 10.99
N ARG A 364 -4.08 17.51 11.28
CA ARG A 364 -3.74 16.76 12.51
C ARG A 364 -3.99 17.59 13.77
N LYS A 365 -3.64 18.88 13.75
CA LYS A 365 -3.94 19.81 14.86
C LYS A 365 -5.44 19.95 15.09
N LYS A 366 -6.22 20.20 14.03
CA LYS A 366 -7.70 20.28 14.12
C LYS A 366 -8.32 18.98 14.65
N GLN A 367 -7.83 17.82 14.21
CA GLN A 367 -8.30 16.53 14.72
C GLN A 367 -7.96 16.33 16.20
N ALA A 368 -6.75 16.70 16.63
CA ALA A 368 -6.34 16.62 18.03
C ALA A 368 -7.15 17.56 18.93
N GLU A 369 -7.40 18.80 18.48
CA GLU A 369 -8.23 19.77 19.21
C GLU A 369 -9.69 19.30 19.32
N ALA A 370 -10.27 18.78 18.23
CA ALA A 370 -11.61 18.21 18.24
C ALA A 370 -11.72 16.97 19.16
N ALA A 371 -10.70 16.11 19.17
CA ALA A 371 -10.65 14.96 20.06
C ALA A 371 -10.53 15.39 21.54
N ALA A 372 -9.68 16.37 21.84
CA ALA A 372 -9.54 16.94 23.18
C ALA A 372 -10.87 17.54 23.68
N ARG A 373 -11.56 18.32 22.84
CA ARG A 373 -12.87 18.90 23.17
C ARG A 373 -13.94 17.84 23.42
N LYS A 374 -13.95 16.74 22.66
CA LYS A 374 -14.85 15.61 22.90
C LYS A 374 -14.53 14.91 24.22
N ALA A 375 -13.25 14.66 24.52
CA ALA A 375 -12.83 14.03 25.77
C ALA A 375 -13.16 14.91 26.99
N GLU A 376 -13.02 16.23 26.89
CA GLU A 376 -13.40 17.16 27.95
C GLU A 376 -14.91 17.16 28.18
N ALA A 377 -15.71 17.21 27.11
CA ALA A 377 -17.17 17.13 27.21
C ALA A 377 -17.64 15.80 27.83
N GLU A 378 -16.97 14.69 27.51
CA GLU A 378 -17.26 13.39 28.13
C GLU A 378 -16.88 13.36 29.62
N ARG A 379 -15.73 13.92 30.00
CA ARG A 379 -15.35 14.08 31.40
C ARG A 379 -16.35 14.94 32.19
N GLN A 380 -16.82 16.05 31.60
CA GLN A 380 -17.85 16.88 32.22
C GLN A 380 -19.16 16.11 32.42
N LYS A 381 -19.61 15.34 31.42
CA LYS A 381 -20.79 14.48 31.56
C LYS A 381 -20.62 13.41 32.64
N GLN A 382 -19.46 12.75 32.69
CA GLN A 382 -19.16 11.76 33.73
C GLN A 382 -19.14 12.39 35.13
N ALA A 383 -18.57 13.59 35.27
CA ALA A 383 -18.56 14.31 36.54
C ALA A 383 -19.98 14.70 36.99
N GLU A 384 -20.82 15.17 36.06
CA GLU A 384 -22.23 15.50 36.34
C GLU A 384 -23.03 14.26 36.76
N LEU A 385 -22.89 13.15 36.05
CA LEU A 385 -23.54 11.88 36.42
C LEU A 385 -23.08 11.38 37.80
N ARG A 386 -21.78 11.53 38.10
CA ARG A 386 -21.24 11.18 39.41
C ARG A 386 -21.82 12.07 40.51
N ARG A 387 -21.92 13.39 40.28
CA ARG A 387 -22.56 14.32 41.20
C ARG A 387 -24.00 13.94 41.47
N GLN A 388 -24.78 13.64 40.43
CA GLN A 388 -26.17 13.21 40.58
C GLN A 388 -26.29 11.89 41.37
N ALA A 389 -25.37 10.93 41.15
CA ALA A 389 -25.33 9.69 41.92
C ALA A 389 -24.96 9.93 43.40
N ASP A 390 -24.02 10.85 43.66
CA ASP A 390 -23.63 11.24 45.02
C ASP A 390 -24.77 11.97 45.74
N GLU A 391 -25.46 12.90 45.08
CA GLU A 391 -26.65 13.58 45.61
C GLU A 391 -27.79 12.59 45.91
N PHE A 392 -28.04 11.64 45.01
CA PHE A 392 -29.05 10.59 45.25
C PHE A 392 -28.67 9.69 46.43
N ARG A 393 -27.39 9.29 46.53
CA ARG A 393 -26.88 8.52 47.68
C ARG A 393 -27.03 9.30 48.98
N ALA A 394 -26.60 10.55 49.02
CA ALA A 394 -26.70 11.41 50.19
C ALA A 394 -28.17 11.61 50.61
N ARG A 395 -29.09 11.80 49.65
CA ARG A 395 -30.53 11.89 49.95
C ARG A 395 -31.08 10.61 50.56
N ARG A 396 -30.67 9.44 50.05
CA ARG A 396 -31.07 8.13 50.60
C ARG A 396 -30.48 7.87 51.98
N GLU A 397 -29.25 8.30 52.21
CA GLU A 397 -28.62 8.21 53.54
C GLU A 397 -29.29 9.16 54.55
N ALA A 398 -29.61 10.40 54.15
CA ALA A 398 -30.35 11.34 54.99
C ALA A 398 -31.75 10.82 55.34
N GLU A 399 -32.50 10.31 54.37
CA GLU A 399 -33.82 9.69 54.61
C GLU A 399 -33.73 8.50 55.58
N ARG A 400 -32.69 7.65 55.45
CA ARG A 400 -32.43 6.55 56.39
C ARG A 400 -32.06 7.05 57.78
N ALA A 401 -31.25 8.10 57.87
CA ALA A 401 -30.84 8.70 59.14
C ALA A 401 -32.04 9.34 59.86
N GLU A 402 -32.88 10.08 59.14
CA GLU A 402 -34.12 10.65 59.67
C GLU A 402 -35.09 9.56 60.14
N ALA A 403 -35.25 8.48 59.37
CA ALA A 403 -36.08 7.34 59.78
C ALA A 403 -35.52 6.67 61.05
N ALA A 404 -34.21 6.46 61.13
CA ALA A 404 -33.56 5.92 62.32
C ALA A 404 -33.69 6.85 63.54
N GLU A 405 -33.61 8.17 63.35
CA GLU A 405 -33.82 9.14 64.42
C GLU A 405 -35.28 9.14 64.91
N GLN A 406 -36.25 9.05 64.00
CA GLN A 406 -37.67 8.91 64.38
C GLN A 406 -37.94 7.60 65.13
N GLU A 407 -37.36 6.49 64.68
CA GLU A 407 -37.47 5.21 65.37
C GLU A 407 -36.84 5.28 66.76
N ALA A 408 -35.64 5.85 66.89
CA ALA A 408 -34.97 6.06 68.17
C ALA A 408 -35.79 6.96 69.11
N ARG A 409 -36.43 8.02 68.60
CA ARG A 409 -37.35 8.88 69.37
C ARG A 409 -38.56 8.11 69.87
N ARG A 410 -39.19 7.30 69.02
CA ARG A 410 -40.33 6.44 69.41
C ARG A 410 -39.93 5.42 70.47
N GLU A 411 -38.79 4.75 70.30
CA GLU A 411 -38.26 3.84 71.30
C GLU A 411 -37.96 4.55 72.63
N ALA A 412 -37.39 5.75 72.59
CA ALA A 412 -37.12 6.53 73.80
C ALA A 412 -38.40 6.94 74.52
N GLU A 413 -39.43 7.38 73.79
CA GLU A 413 -40.76 7.69 74.35
C GLU A 413 -41.43 6.45 74.94
N GLU A 414 -41.36 5.30 74.27
CA GLU A 414 -41.86 4.03 74.84
C GLU A 414 -41.10 3.63 76.10
N ARG A 415 -39.77 3.74 76.11
CA ARG A 415 -38.95 3.48 77.29
C ARG A 415 -39.30 4.43 78.44
N ALA A 416 -39.55 5.71 78.15
CA ALA A 416 -40.00 6.69 79.15
C ALA A 416 -41.40 6.35 79.70
N ARG A 417 -42.35 5.98 78.84
CA ARG A 417 -43.69 5.53 79.27
C ARG A 417 -43.61 4.27 80.13
N ARG A 418 -42.80 3.29 79.75
CA ARG A 418 -42.55 2.08 80.55
C ARG A 418 -41.93 2.44 81.90
N ARG A 419 -40.98 3.38 81.96
CA ARG A 419 -40.42 3.88 83.23
C ARG A 419 -41.47 4.50 84.13
N ILE A 420 -42.28 5.43 83.61
CA ILE A 420 -43.37 6.06 84.38
C ILE A 420 -44.35 5.01 84.90
N GLN A 421 -44.72 4.03 84.09
CA GLN A 421 -45.57 2.91 84.52
C GLN A 421 -44.89 2.09 85.63
N THR A 422 -43.63 1.71 85.47
CA THR A 422 -42.90 0.95 86.50
C THR A 422 -42.74 1.74 87.80
N GLU A 423 -42.52 3.05 87.73
CA GLU A 423 -42.41 3.94 88.89
C GLU A 423 -43.77 4.12 89.58
N ALA A 424 -44.85 4.28 88.83
CA ALA A 424 -46.21 4.33 89.36
C ALA A 424 -46.62 2.98 90.01
N ASP A 425 -46.23 1.86 89.40
CA ASP A 425 -46.47 0.52 89.94
C ASP A 425 -45.66 0.28 91.21
N ALA A 426 -44.40 0.71 91.24
CA ALA A 426 -43.56 0.71 92.43
C ALA A 426 -44.14 1.57 93.56
N GLY A 427 -44.67 2.76 93.23
CA GLY A 427 -45.39 3.62 94.17
C GLY A 427 -46.62 2.94 94.77
N ARG A 428 -47.48 2.35 93.94
CA ARG A 428 -48.67 1.60 94.41
C ARG A 428 -48.29 0.42 95.31
N LEU A 429 -47.20 -0.29 94.99
CA LEU A 429 -46.69 -1.38 95.82
C LEU A 429 -46.12 -0.86 97.15
N ALA A 430 -45.40 0.25 97.14
CA ALA A 430 -44.89 0.89 98.35
C ALA A 430 -46.02 1.37 99.27
N ASP A 431 -47.07 1.98 98.72
CA ASP A 431 -48.25 2.41 99.48
C ASP A 431 -49.01 1.23 100.08
N ARG A 432 -49.22 0.15 99.30
CA ARG A 432 -49.82 -1.08 99.81
C ARG A 432 -48.99 -1.69 100.93
N ASN A 433 -47.66 -1.73 100.76
CA ASN A 433 -46.77 -2.24 101.80
C ASN A 433 -46.82 -1.37 103.06
N ARG A 434 -46.88 -0.04 102.91
CA ARG A 434 -47.04 0.90 104.01
C ARG A 434 -48.38 0.68 104.74
N GLN A 435 -49.48 0.56 104.03
CA GLN A 435 -50.80 0.25 104.61
C GLN A 435 -50.77 -1.08 105.39
N ILE A 436 -50.16 -2.13 104.84
CA ILE A 436 -50.03 -3.41 105.54
C ILE A 436 -49.20 -3.26 106.83
N VAL A 437 -48.12 -2.48 106.79
CA VAL A 437 -47.29 -2.21 107.97
C VAL A 437 -48.07 -1.38 109.01
N ASP A 438 -48.78 -0.34 108.58
CA ASP A 438 -49.58 0.53 109.44
C ASP A 438 -50.74 -0.25 110.08
N GLU A 439 -51.45 -1.10 109.33
CA GLU A 439 -52.48 -1.99 109.88
C GLU A 439 -51.90 -2.98 110.91
N ARG A 440 -50.70 -3.52 110.66
CA ARG A 440 -50.03 -4.40 111.63
C ARG A 440 -49.64 -3.64 112.89
N LEU A 441 -49.18 -2.40 112.76
CA LEU A 441 -48.83 -1.54 113.89
C LEU A 441 -50.07 -1.18 114.70
N ALA A 442 -51.17 -0.80 114.05
CA ALA A 442 -52.45 -0.50 114.69
C ALA A 442 -53.03 -1.75 115.39
N ARG A 443 -52.97 -2.93 114.77
CA ARG A 443 -53.36 -4.19 115.42
C ARG A 443 -52.51 -4.48 116.65
N ARG A 444 -51.19 -4.24 116.59
CA ARG A 444 -50.29 -4.38 117.75
C ARG A 444 -50.63 -3.38 118.86
N GLN A 445 -50.94 -2.13 118.51
CA GLN A 445 -51.37 -1.11 119.47
C GLN A 445 -52.69 -1.50 120.13
N GLN A 446 -53.70 -1.92 119.35
CA GLN A 446 -54.96 -2.42 119.91
C GLN A 446 -54.77 -3.65 120.79
N GLN A 447 -53.86 -4.56 120.43
CA GLN A 447 -53.51 -5.69 121.29
C GLN A 447 -52.85 -5.22 122.59
N ALA A 448 -51.92 -4.27 122.51
CA ALA A 448 -51.28 -3.68 123.68
C ALA A 448 -52.28 -2.93 124.58
N GLU A 449 -53.20 -2.14 124.02
CA GLU A 449 -54.27 -1.46 124.75
C GLU A 449 -55.23 -2.45 125.39
N GLN A 450 -55.63 -3.52 124.68
CA GLN A 450 -56.44 -4.59 125.25
C GLN A 450 -55.69 -5.32 126.36
N GLU A 451 -54.38 -5.53 126.23
CA GLU A 451 -53.55 -6.11 127.28
C GLU A 451 -53.43 -5.18 128.47
N GLU A 452 -53.25 -3.88 128.26
CA GLU A 452 -53.26 -2.88 129.33
C GLU A 452 -54.62 -2.81 130.03
N GLU A 453 -55.72 -2.85 129.28
CA GLU A 453 -57.06 -2.86 129.87
C GLU A 453 -57.33 -4.17 130.63
N ARG A 454 -56.91 -5.31 130.07
CA ARG A 454 -56.92 -6.61 130.78
C ARG A 454 -56.06 -6.55 132.04
N GLN A 455 -54.87 -5.95 131.99
CA GLN A 455 -54.00 -5.76 133.13
C GLN A 455 -54.63 -4.83 134.18
N ARG A 456 -55.30 -3.75 133.78
CA ARG A 456 -56.07 -2.88 134.67
C ARG A 456 -57.24 -3.61 135.32
N ARG A 457 -57.99 -4.43 134.56
CA ARG A 457 -59.07 -5.28 135.09
C ARG A 457 -58.52 -6.33 136.06
N LEU A 458 -57.43 -6.99 135.71
CA LEU A 458 -56.74 -7.94 136.58
C LEU A 458 -56.15 -7.26 137.82
N ALA A 459 -55.63 -6.04 137.72
CA ALA A 459 -55.13 -5.25 138.85
C ALA A 459 -56.27 -4.82 139.77
N SER A 460 -57.41 -4.39 139.22
CA SER A 460 -58.63 -4.08 139.97
C SER A 460 -59.18 -5.32 140.69
N LEU A 461 -59.23 -6.48 140.00
CA LEU A 461 -59.59 -7.76 140.61
C LEU A 461 -58.57 -8.19 141.67
N LYS A 462 -57.26 -8.00 141.44
CA LYS A 462 -56.22 -8.30 142.43
C LYS A 462 -56.30 -7.38 143.64
N ALA A 463 -56.68 -6.11 143.48
CA ALA A 463 -56.94 -5.19 144.59
C ALA A 463 -58.22 -5.56 145.36
N ALA A 464 -59.28 -6.01 144.67
CA ALA A 464 -60.52 -6.49 145.30
C ALA A 464 -60.34 -7.85 146.01
N VAL A 465 -59.38 -8.66 145.56
CA VAL A 465 -59.04 -9.99 146.11
C VAL A 465 -57.68 -9.95 146.83
N GLU A 466 -57.32 -8.80 147.41
CA GLU A 466 -56.20 -8.73 148.34
C GLU A 466 -56.63 -9.37 149.68
N VAL A 467 -56.68 -10.70 149.67
CA VAL A 467 -57.00 -11.53 150.83
C VAL A 467 -55.82 -11.49 151.78
N ARG A 468 -55.91 -10.63 152.80
CA ARG A 468 -55.12 -10.73 154.02
C ARG A 468 -55.53 -11.98 154.79
N ALA A 469 -54.87 -13.10 154.53
CA ALA A 469 -54.98 -14.30 155.35
C ALA A 469 -53.64 -14.60 156.04
N VAL A 470 -53.68 -14.63 157.37
CA VAL A 470 -52.59 -15.06 158.24
C VAL A 470 -52.34 -16.55 158.04
N ARG A 471 -51.07 -16.92 157.92
CA ARG A 471 -50.64 -18.29 157.65
C ARG A 471 -50.77 -19.14 158.91
N ASP A 472 -51.68 -20.11 158.92
CA ASP A 472 -51.77 -21.14 159.96
C ASP A 472 -51.27 -22.50 159.41
N PRO A 473 -50.14 -23.03 159.93
CA PRO A 473 -49.53 -24.28 159.47
C PRO A 473 -50.36 -25.55 159.65
N ASN A 474 -51.33 -25.58 160.57
CA ASN A 474 -52.07 -26.82 160.90
C ASN A 474 -53.31 -27.06 160.03
N ARG A 475 -53.63 -26.16 159.08
CA ARG A 475 -54.80 -26.27 158.20
C ARG A 475 -54.77 -27.51 157.30
N LEU A 476 -53.58 -28.02 156.97
CA LEU A 476 -53.42 -29.19 156.11
C LEU A 476 -53.84 -30.51 156.79
N MET A 477 -53.85 -30.55 158.13
CA MET A 477 -54.15 -31.76 158.91
C MET A 477 -55.61 -31.86 159.34
N GLN A 478 -56.46 -30.90 158.95
CA GLN A 478 -57.87 -30.86 159.33
C GLN A 478 -58.76 -31.40 158.19
N PRO A 479 -59.66 -32.36 158.47
CA PRO A 479 -60.63 -32.84 157.48
C PRO A 479 -61.54 -31.70 156.99
N THR A 480 -61.69 -31.60 155.66
CA THR A 480 -62.55 -30.61 155.00
C THR A 480 -64.03 -30.85 155.34
N ALA A 481 -64.85 -29.79 155.28
CA ALA A 481 -66.27 -29.84 155.63
C ALA A 481 -67.03 -30.96 154.89
N VAL A 482 -66.69 -31.17 153.61
CA VAL A 482 -67.24 -32.27 152.79
C VAL A 482 -66.80 -33.66 153.28
N CYS A 483 -65.57 -33.80 153.79
CA CYS A 483 -65.12 -35.05 154.44
C CYS A 483 -65.86 -35.31 155.76
N ARG A 484 -66.18 -34.28 156.54
CA ARG A 484 -66.94 -34.44 157.79
C ARG A 484 -68.37 -34.92 157.52
N GLU A 485 -69.04 -34.33 156.53
CA GLU A 485 -70.41 -34.75 156.19
C GLU A 485 -70.47 -36.14 155.56
N ARG A 486 -69.46 -36.56 154.79
CA ARG A 486 -69.35 -37.94 154.30
C ARG A 486 -69.08 -38.95 155.41
N MET A 487 -68.28 -38.59 156.43
CA MET A 487 -68.06 -39.45 157.60
C MET A 487 -69.31 -39.57 158.47
N ALA A 488 -70.11 -38.51 158.58
CA ALA A 488 -71.40 -38.55 159.26
C ALA A 488 -72.44 -39.38 158.49
N ALA A 489 -72.57 -39.20 157.17
CA ALA A 489 -73.47 -39.98 156.32
C ALA A 489 -73.09 -41.47 156.22
N ALA A 490 -71.80 -41.81 156.28
CA ALA A 490 -71.33 -43.20 156.34
C ALA A 490 -71.58 -43.88 157.71
N ALA A 491 -71.76 -43.11 158.79
CA ALA A 491 -72.04 -43.62 160.13
C ALA A 491 -73.53 -43.97 160.35
N ASP A 492 -74.44 -43.31 159.63
CA ASP A 492 -75.89 -43.55 159.72
C ASP A 492 -76.36 -44.74 158.85
N ASP A 493 -75.75 -44.98 157.68
CA ASP A 493 -76.05 -46.15 156.84
C ASP A 493 -75.52 -47.48 157.43
N GLN A 494 -74.54 -47.44 158.35
CA GLN A 494 -73.97 -48.64 159.01
C GLN A 494 -74.64 -49.05 160.34
N ARG A 495 -75.50 -48.22 160.95
CA ARG A 495 -76.32 -48.63 162.13
C ARG A 495 -77.65 -49.27 161.77
N SER A 496 -78.18 -49.05 160.57
CA SER A 496 -79.37 -49.75 160.05
C SER A 496 -79.05 -51.09 159.37
N ALA A 497 -77.76 -51.35 159.07
CA ALA A 497 -77.24 -52.69 158.84
C ALA A 497 -76.97 -53.37 160.20
N ALA A 498 -78.06 -53.75 160.86
CA ALA A 498 -78.15 -54.69 161.97
C ALA A 498 -77.00 -55.72 161.96
N ALA A 499 -76.47 -56.05 163.14
CA ALA A 499 -76.78 -57.35 163.71
C ALA A 499 -77.06 -58.41 162.62
N ALA A 500 -76.02 -59.23 162.35
CA ALA A 500 -75.97 -60.34 161.39
C ALA A 500 -75.51 -60.01 159.95
N GLY A 501 -74.20 -59.83 159.81
CA GLY A 501 -73.35 -60.81 159.12
C GLY A 501 -73.58 -61.07 157.63
N GLY A 502 -72.63 -60.60 156.82
CA GLY A 502 -72.19 -61.35 155.63
C GLY A 502 -72.28 -60.64 154.28
N ARG A 503 -71.13 -60.12 153.86
CA ARG A 503 -70.59 -60.02 152.48
C ARG A 503 -71.39 -59.24 151.42
N PRO A 504 -70.69 -58.33 150.72
CA PRO A 504 -70.77 -58.29 149.27
C PRO A 504 -69.40 -58.24 148.58
N VAL A 505 -69.36 -58.84 147.40
CA VAL A 505 -68.22 -58.91 146.48
C VAL A 505 -68.59 -58.14 145.21
N ALA A 506 -67.66 -57.27 144.80
CA ALA A 506 -67.34 -56.79 143.46
C ALA A 506 -68.49 -56.48 142.47
N GLY A 507 -68.78 -55.19 142.31
CA GLY A 507 -69.54 -54.63 141.20
C GLY A 507 -68.62 -53.92 140.20
N ALA A 508 -68.66 -54.37 138.94
CA ALA A 508 -68.06 -53.75 137.78
C ALA A 508 -68.76 -52.44 137.39
N ALA A 509 -68.01 -51.44 136.92
CA ALA A 509 -68.47 -50.47 135.92
C ALA A 509 -67.33 -49.55 135.42
N SER A 510 -67.05 -49.67 134.12
CA SER A 510 -66.79 -48.56 133.20
C SER A 510 -65.67 -47.56 133.52
N MET A 511 -64.47 -47.81 132.97
CA MET A 511 -63.48 -46.76 132.69
C MET A 511 -63.68 -46.22 131.26
N PRO A 512 -64.17 -44.99 131.05
CA PRO A 512 -64.21 -44.38 129.74
C PRO A 512 -62.81 -43.88 129.32
N HIS A 513 -62.29 -44.44 128.23
CA HIS A 513 -61.11 -43.92 127.54
C HIS A 513 -61.41 -42.56 126.87
N ARG A 514 -60.47 -41.62 126.98
CA ARG A 514 -60.57 -40.26 126.43
C ARG A 514 -60.51 -40.28 124.90
N ALA A 515 -61.47 -39.61 124.26
CA ALA A 515 -61.47 -39.38 122.82
C ALA A 515 -60.41 -38.36 122.40
N VAL A 516 -59.67 -38.66 121.32
CA VAL A 516 -58.67 -37.76 120.73
C VAL A 516 -59.39 -36.66 119.92
N PRO A 517 -59.17 -35.36 120.22
CA PRO A 517 -59.78 -34.24 119.50
C PRO A 517 -59.45 -34.21 118.01
N SER A 518 -60.41 -33.78 117.19
CA SER A 518 -60.36 -33.80 115.71
C SER A 518 -59.16 -33.06 115.11
N TRP A 519 -58.61 -32.05 115.78
CA TRP A 519 -57.45 -31.28 115.32
C TRP A 519 -56.09 -31.99 115.47
N ARG A 520 -56.06 -33.21 116.05
CA ARG A 520 -54.87 -34.09 116.06
C ARG A 520 -54.91 -35.21 115.01
N ARG A 521 -55.92 -35.27 114.13
CA ARG A 521 -55.88 -36.16 112.96
C ARG A 521 -54.89 -35.60 111.92
N GLY A 522 -53.78 -36.29 111.69
CA GLY A 522 -52.86 -35.98 110.58
C GLY A 522 -51.53 -35.32 110.95
N LEU A 523 -51.18 -35.25 112.24
CA LEU A 523 -49.80 -34.98 112.66
C LEU A 523 -49.15 -36.28 113.15
N SER A 524 -48.75 -37.09 112.18
CA SER A 524 -47.55 -37.94 112.16
C SER A 524 -47.05 -38.00 110.74
#